data_AF-A0A2G5W5I7-F1
#
_entry.id   AF-A0A2G5W5I7-F1
#
_cell.length_a   1.000
_cell.length_b   1.000
_cell.length_c   1.000
_cell.angle_alpha   90.00
_cell.angle_beta   90.00
_cell.angle_gamma   90.00
#
_symmetry.space_group_name_H-M   'P 1'
#
loop_
_entity.id
_entity.type
_entity.pdbx_description
1 polymer ?
#
loop_
_entity_poly.entity_id
_entity_poly.type
_entity_poly.pdbx_seq_one_letter_code
_entity_poly.pdbx_strand_id
1 'polypeptide(L)'
;MKKYDAKVEQKCQVCGLVFTHNKQGRFTSHLLSNHYLSLDEYLLIHFYDENILKCSYQFCDKLVQLRRGVPKKYCSRSCGGKGLPLECHICFKKFEASNRKTKTCGPKCAKILKSNSIIDWHKTMTAEDKLKHFEKNNF
;
A
#
# COMPACT_ATOMS: atom_id res chain seq x y z
N MET A 1 -20.34 9.80 -0.49
CA MET A 1 -20.45 9.32 -1.89
C MET A 1 -21.34 8.08 -1.94
N LYS A 2 -22.37 8.04 -2.80
CA LYS A 2 -23.22 6.84 -2.95
C LYS A 2 -22.44 5.77 -3.74
N LYS A 3 -22.38 4.55 -3.19
CA LYS A 3 -21.78 3.40 -3.90
C LYS A 3 -22.72 2.97 -5.02
N TYR A 4 -22.16 2.52 -6.13
CA TYR A 4 -22.95 1.88 -7.18
C TYR A 4 -23.67 0.64 -6.63
N ASP A 5 -24.97 0.53 -6.89
CA ASP A 5 -25.79 -0.63 -6.57
C ASP A 5 -26.69 -0.98 -7.76
N ALA A 6 -26.46 -2.14 -8.37
CA ALA A 6 -27.22 -2.57 -9.54
C ALA A 6 -28.72 -2.82 -9.26
N LYS A 7 -29.13 -2.89 -7.98
CA LYS A 7 -30.53 -3.11 -7.58
C LYS A 7 -31.37 -1.84 -7.57
N VAL A 8 -30.74 -0.67 -7.54
CA VAL A 8 -31.45 0.61 -7.52
C VAL A 8 -31.48 1.23 -8.90
N GLU A 9 -32.34 2.24 -9.06
CA GLU A 9 -32.43 3.05 -10.26
C GLU A 9 -31.06 3.63 -10.65
N GLN A 10 -30.72 3.52 -11.93
CA GLN A 10 -29.50 4.06 -12.53
C GLN A 10 -29.85 5.10 -13.57
N LYS A 11 -29.32 6.31 -13.40
CA LYS A 11 -29.37 7.36 -14.43
C LYS A 11 -28.01 7.46 -15.11
N CYS A 12 -28.00 7.31 -16.43
CA CYS A 12 -26.81 7.48 -17.25
C CYS A 12 -26.33 8.95 -17.17
N GLN A 13 -25.10 9.17 -16.71
CA GLN A 13 -24.53 10.52 -16.62
C GLN A 13 -24.16 11.11 -17.99
N VAL A 14 -24.02 10.27 -19.03
CA VAL A 14 -23.65 10.71 -20.38
C VAL A 14 -24.88 11.24 -21.15
N CYS A 15 -25.99 10.50 -21.15
CA CYS A 15 -27.18 10.85 -21.94
C CYS A 15 -28.47 11.06 -21.13
N GLY A 16 -28.43 10.93 -19.80
CA GLY A 16 -29.57 11.17 -18.93
C GLY A 16 -30.64 10.07 -18.90
N LEU A 17 -30.52 9.01 -19.71
CA LEU A 17 -31.47 7.89 -19.74
C LEU A 17 -31.55 7.20 -18.37
N VAL A 18 -32.77 6.91 -17.92
CA VAL A 18 -33.05 6.32 -16.60
C VAL A 18 -33.43 4.85 -16.76
N PHE A 19 -32.81 4.00 -15.94
CA PHE A 19 -33.09 2.58 -15.83
C PHE A 19 -33.59 2.30 -14.41
N THR A 20 -34.84 1.88 -14.27
CA THR A 20 -35.47 1.61 -12.97
C THR A 20 -34.77 0.50 -12.16
N HIS A 21 -34.04 -0.40 -12.83
CA HIS A 21 -33.10 -1.35 -12.23
C HIS A 21 -32.07 -1.82 -13.27
N ASN A 22 -30.89 -2.28 -12.83
CA ASN A 22 -29.92 -2.95 -13.71
C ASN A 22 -29.98 -4.49 -13.62
N LYS A 23 -31.18 -5.07 -13.46
CA LYS A 23 -31.35 -6.52 -13.66
C LYS A 23 -31.07 -6.88 -15.13
N GLN A 24 -30.48 -8.05 -15.36
CA GLN A 24 -30.14 -8.58 -16.70
C GLN A 24 -29.11 -7.76 -17.48
N GLY A 25 -28.39 -6.83 -16.85
CA GLY A 25 -27.31 -6.09 -17.50
C GLY A 25 -27.76 -5.03 -18.50
N ARG A 26 -29.03 -4.61 -18.48
CA ARG A 26 -29.58 -3.61 -19.42
C ARG A 26 -28.79 -2.29 -19.44
N PHE A 27 -28.39 -1.81 -18.26
CA PHE A 27 -27.59 -0.59 -18.17
C PHE A 27 -26.19 -0.81 -18.74
N THR A 28 -25.58 -1.97 -18.46
CA THR A 28 -24.27 -2.33 -19.02
C THR A 28 -24.31 -2.42 -20.54
N SER A 29 -25.34 -3.06 -21.11
CA SER A 29 -25.54 -3.13 -22.55
C SER A 29 -25.68 -1.74 -23.16
N HIS A 30 -26.46 -0.86 -22.53
CA HIS A 30 -26.59 0.54 -22.97
C HIS A 30 -25.24 1.29 -23.00
N LEU A 31 -24.42 1.16 -21.95
CA LEU A 31 -23.09 1.78 -21.91
C LEU A 31 -22.21 1.30 -23.06
N LEU A 32 -22.21 -0.01 -23.32
CA LEU A 32 -21.40 -0.62 -24.37
C LEU A 32 -21.89 -0.21 -25.78
N SER A 33 -23.20 -0.26 -26.05
CA SER A 33 -23.73 -0.01 -27.40
C SER A 33 -23.83 1.47 -27.77
N ASN A 34 -24.11 2.35 -26.80
CA ASN A 34 -24.38 3.76 -27.07
C ASN A 34 -23.21 4.68 -26.75
N HIS A 35 -22.35 4.29 -25.81
CA HIS A 35 -21.26 5.13 -25.32
C HIS A 35 -19.88 4.50 -25.50
N TYR A 36 -19.82 3.24 -25.97
CA TYR A 36 -18.58 2.47 -26.10
C TYR A 36 -17.78 2.39 -24.80
N LEU A 37 -18.48 2.41 -23.66
CA LEU A 37 -17.89 2.33 -22.33
C LEU A 37 -18.25 1.00 -21.66
N SER A 38 -17.27 0.37 -21.03
CA SER A 38 -17.55 -0.66 -20.04
C SER A 38 -18.15 -0.04 -18.78
N LEU A 39 -18.88 -0.86 -18.00
CA LEU A 39 -19.42 -0.42 -16.71
C LEU A 39 -18.30 0.05 -15.78
N ASP A 40 -17.15 -0.63 -15.77
CA ASP A 40 -16.04 -0.25 -14.90
C ASP A 40 -15.46 1.12 -15.29
N GLU A 41 -15.22 1.38 -16.57
CA GLU A 41 -14.76 2.69 -17.06
C GLU A 41 -15.76 3.80 -16.71
N TYR A 42 -17.04 3.56 -16.96
CA TYR A 42 -18.10 4.52 -16.61
C TYR A 42 -18.10 4.87 -15.11
N LEU A 43 -17.95 3.87 -14.24
CA LEU A 43 -17.89 4.10 -12.80
C LEU A 43 -16.63 4.85 -12.39
N LEU A 44 -15.48 4.57 -13.01
CA LEU A 44 -14.24 5.30 -12.76
C LEU A 44 -14.35 6.77 -13.19
N ILE A 45 -15.00 7.06 -14.31
CA ILE A 45 -15.14 8.42 -14.84
C ILE A 45 -16.13 9.26 -14.03
N HIS A 46 -17.28 8.68 -13.64
CA HIS A 46 -18.41 9.46 -13.13
C HIS A 46 -18.74 9.24 -11.64
N PHE A 47 -18.23 8.18 -11.01
CA PHE A 47 -18.66 7.80 -9.66
C PHE A 47 -17.55 7.79 -8.62
N TYR A 48 -16.29 7.69 -9.02
CA TYR A 48 -15.17 7.58 -8.08
C TYR A 48 -14.15 8.70 -8.26
N ASP A 49 -13.87 9.41 -7.18
CA ASP A 49 -12.71 10.30 -7.12
C ASP A 49 -11.40 9.51 -7.23
N GLU A 50 -10.41 10.12 -7.89
CA GLU A 50 -9.08 9.54 -8.06
C GLU A 50 -8.44 9.13 -6.72
N ASN A 51 -8.67 9.92 -5.66
CA ASN A 51 -8.15 9.62 -4.32
C ASN A 51 -8.72 8.33 -3.72
N ILE A 52 -9.94 7.95 -4.08
CA ILE A 52 -10.56 6.69 -3.64
C ILE A 52 -10.02 5.50 -4.45
N LEU A 53 -9.57 5.78 -5.67
CA LEU A 53 -8.99 4.78 -6.55
C LEU A 53 -7.52 4.50 -6.26
N LYS A 54 -6.85 5.28 -5.39
CA LYS A 54 -5.46 5.01 -5.01
C LYS A 54 -5.34 3.74 -4.18
N CYS A 55 -4.31 2.95 -4.48
CA CYS A 55 -3.95 1.79 -3.67
C CYS A 55 -3.74 2.24 -2.21
N SER A 56 -4.32 1.52 -1.26
CA SER A 56 -4.11 1.82 0.17
C SER A 56 -2.70 1.52 0.67
N TYR A 57 -1.80 0.98 -0.17
CA TYR A 57 -0.42 0.71 0.22
C TYR A 57 0.43 1.97 0.08
N GLN A 58 1.07 2.40 1.17
CA GLN A 58 1.74 3.71 1.27
C GLN A 58 2.83 3.96 0.21
N PHE A 59 3.50 2.92 -0.31
CA PHE A 59 4.51 3.05 -1.36
C PHE A 59 4.02 2.59 -2.73
N CYS A 60 2.71 2.63 -2.97
CA CYS A 60 2.14 2.28 -4.25
C CYS A 60 1.20 3.38 -4.75
N ASP A 61 1.58 4.02 -5.84
CA ASP A 61 0.81 5.08 -6.50
C ASP A 61 -0.13 4.53 -7.59
N LYS A 62 -0.29 3.20 -7.67
CA LYS A 62 -1.16 2.58 -8.67
C LYS A 62 -2.63 2.74 -8.29
N LEU A 63 -3.47 2.90 -9.31
CA LEU A 63 -4.91 2.85 -9.14
C LEU A 63 -5.41 1.40 -8.93
N VAL A 64 -6.51 1.28 -8.22
CA VAL A 64 -7.19 0.03 -7.93
C VAL A 64 -8.26 -0.24 -8.97
N GLN A 65 -8.41 -1.52 -9.30
CA GLN A 65 -9.54 -1.96 -10.11
C GLN A 65 -10.80 -2.04 -9.26
N LEU A 66 -11.95 -1.97 -9.92
CA LEU A 66 -13.23 -2.27 -9.30
C LEU A 66 -13.41 -3.79 -9.16
N ARG A 67 -14.24 -4.19 -8.19
CA ARG A 67 -14.77 -5.55 -8.05
C ARG A 67 -16.25 -5.42 -7.75
N ARG A 68 -17.11 -5.87 -8.67
CA ARG A 68 -18.57 -5.72 -8.57
C ARG A 68 -18.96 -4.24 -8.36
N GLY A 69 -18.33 -3.33 -9.10
CA GLY A 69 -18.59 -1.89 -9.04
C GLY A 69 -18.04 -1.17 -7.81
N VAL A 70 -17.27 -1.84 -6.93
CA VAL A 70 -16.65 -1.23 -5.74
C VAL A 70 -15.11 -1.26 -5.85
N PRO A 71 -14.40 -0.15 -5.57
CA PRO A 71 -12.94 -0.12 -5.61
C PRO A 71 -12.33 -1.13 -4.63
N LYS A 72 -11.33 -1.88 -5.11
CA LYS A 72 -10.52 -2.73 -4.24
C LYS A 72 -9.67 -1.86 -3.31
N LYS A 73 -9.35 -2.36 -2.12
CA LYS A 73 -8.42 -1.69 -1.20
C LYS A 73 -6.98 -1.62 -1.75
N TYR A 74 -6.57 -2.64 -2.49
CA TYR A 74 -5.21 -2.78 -3.02
C TYR A 74 -5.24 -3.07 -4.51
N CYS A 75 -4.24 -2.56 -5.25
CA CYS A 75 -4.14 -2.77 -6.70
C CYS A 75 -3.74 -4.21 -7.06
N SER A 76 -3.09 -4.93 -6.13
CA SER A 76 -2.63 -6.30 -6.33
C SER A 76 -2.60 -7.10 -5.01
N ARG A 77 -2.55 -8.43 -5.12
CA ARG A 77 -2.38 -9.33 -3.98
C ARG A 77 -1.07 -9.07 -3.24
N SER A 78 -0.02 -8.68 -3.97
CA SER A 78 1.27 -8.29 -3.39
C SER A 78 1.11 -7.09 -2.44
N CYS A 79 0.46 -6.01 -2.87
CA CYS A 79 0.21 -4.85 -2.02
C CYS A 79 -0.63 -5.19 -0.78
N GLY A 80 -1.62 -6.07 -0.93
CA GLY A 80 -2.41 -6.57 0.20
C GLY A 80 -1.63 -7.45 1.18
N GLY A 81 -0.55 -8.09 0.74
CA GLY A 81 0.29 -8.98 1.55
C GLY A 81 1.53 -8.33 2.17
N LYS A 82 1.95 -7.14 1.71
CA LYS A 82 3.17 -6.45 2.18
C LYS A 82 3.11 -6.01 3.65
N GLY A 83 1.92 -5.93 4.25
CA GLY A 83 1.72 -5.42 5.60
C GLY A 83 2.07 -3.93 5.71
N LEU A 84 2.16 -3.42 6.94
CA LEU A 84 2.52 -2.02 7.21
C LEU A 84 4.02 -1.78 6.93
N PRO A 85 4.43 -0.65 6.33
CA PRO A 85 5.83 -0.26 6.23
C PRO A 85 6.61 -0.40 7.55
N LEU A 86 7.88 -0.82 7.46
CA LEU A 86 8.77 -0.84 8.62
C LEU A 86 9.28 0.56 8.88
N GLU A 87 9.66 0.86 10.12
CA GLU A 87 10.28 2.13 10.50
C GLU A 87 11.74 1.93 10.87
N CYS A 88 12.63 2.77 10.35
CA CYS A 88 14.05 2.67 10.60
C CYS A 88 14.39 3.13 12.02
N HIS A 89 15.10 2.31 12.79
CA HIS A 89 15.49 2.64 14.16
C HIS A 89 16.48 3.82 14.27
N ILE A 90 17.16 4.18 13.18
CA ILE A 90 18.16 5.26 13.18
C ILE A 90 17.59 6.59 12.67
N CYS A 91 16.82 6.55 11.58
CA CYS A 91 16.33 7.77 10.93
C CYS A 91 14.81 7.92 10.94
N PHE A 92 14.08 6.98 11.55
CA PHE A 92 12.61 6.95 11.66
C PHE A 92 11.84 7.02 10.34
N LYS A 93 12.54 6.87 9.20
CA LYS A 93 11.90 6.80 7.90
C LYS A 93 11.25 5.44 7.71
N LYS A 94 10.05 5.46 7.12
CA LYS A 94 9.36 4.25 6.69
C LYS A 94 10.07 3.63 5.48
N PHE A 95 10.14 2.30 5.42
CA PHE A 95 10.78 1.58 4.32
C PHE A 95 10.18 0.18 4.10
N GLU A 96 10.52 -0.42 2.96
CA GLU A 96 10.22 -1.81 2.63
C GLU A 96 11.45 -2.69 2.82
N ALA A 97 11.26 -3.90 3.33
CA ALA A 97 12.29 -4.93 3.36
C ALA A 97 11.69 -6.31 3.15
N SER A 98 12.43 -7.19 2.48
CA SER A 98 12.05 -8.59 2.29
C SER A 98 11.91 -9.33 3.63
N ASN A 99 12.75 -8.98 4.61
CA ASN A 99 12.70 -9.52 5.96
C ASN A 99 12.07 -8.51 6.92
N ARG A 100 10.97 -8.89 7.58
CA ARG A 100 10.26 -8.07 8.57
C ARG A 100 11.07 -7.81 9.85
N LYS A 101 12.17 -8.56 10.09
CA LYS A 101 13.08 -8.35 11.21
C LYS A 101 14.12 -7.25 10.94
N THR A 102 14.20 -6.73 9.72
CA THR A 102 15.14 -5.66 9.38
C THR A 102 14.80 -4.39 10.13
N LYS A 103 15.76 -3.84 10.89
CA LYS A 103 15.57 -2.66 11.75
C LYS A 103 15.96 -1.33 11.09
N THR A 104 16.58 -1.37 9.91
CA THR A 104 17.18 -0.20 9.28
C THR A 104 16.85 -0.10 7.81
N CYS A 105 16.60 1.12 7.31
CA CYS A 105 16.21 1.36 5.92
C CYS A 105 17.34 1.15 4.89
N GLY A 106 18.58 0.89 5.32
CA GLY A 106 19.68 0.63 4.40
C GLY A 106 21.04 0.51 5.08
N PRO A 107 22.11 0.27 4.29
CA PRO A 107 23.45 -0.04 4.80
C PRO A 107 24.05 1.06 5.67
N LYS A 108 23.77 2.33 5.37
CA LYS A 108 24.26 3.47 6.16
C LYS A 108 23.71 3.42 7.59
N CYS A 109 22.41 3.26 7.74
CA CYS A 109 21.77 3.12 9.06
C CYS A 109 22.19 1.82 9.76
N ALA A 110 22.41 0.73 9.03
CA ALA A 110 22.90 -0.52 9.61
C ALA A 110 24.30 -0.38 10.22
N LYS A 111 25.22 0.34 9.54
CA LYS A 111 26.56 0.63 10.08
C LYS A 111 26.49 1.45 11.37
N ILE A 112 25.65 2.49 11.39
CA ILE A 112 25.43 3.33 12.58
C ILE A 112 24.87 2.48 13.73
N LEU A 113 23.84 1.66 13.47
CA LEU A 113 23.25 0.79 14.48
C LEU A 113 24.28 -0.17 15.09
N LYS A 114 25.14 -0.77 14.25
CA LYS A 114 26.22 -1.64 14.70
C LYS A 114 27.23 -0.88 15.56
N SER A 115 27.62 0.33 15.13
CA SER A 115 28.53 1.19 15.88
C SER A 115 27.97 1.54 17.26
N ASN A 116 26.68 1.92 17.32
CA ASN A 116 26.02 2.24 18.59
C ASN A 116 25.98 1.03 19.53
N SER A 117 25.65 -0.15 19.02
CA SER A 117 25.66 -1.38 19.82
C SER A 117 27.04 -1.71 20.40
N ILE A 118 28.11 -1.44 19.66
CA ILE A 118 29.49 -1.64 20.12
C ILE A 118 29.84 -0.61 21.20
N ILE A 119 29.48 0.66 20.98
CA ILE A 119 29.69 1.73 21.96
C ILE A 119 28.95 1.42 23.27
N ASP A 120 27.69 1.00 23.19
CA ASP A 120 26.89 0.68 24.37
C ASP A 120 27.44 -0.55 25.11
N TRP A 121 27.90 -1.57 24.39
CA TRP A 121 28.64 -2.68 25.00
C TRP A 121 29.91 -2.21 25.74
N HIS A 122 30.71 -1.33 25.14
CA HIS A 122 31.90 -0.77 25.80
C HIS A 122 31.59 0.04 27.06
N LYS A 123 30.41 0.68 27.15
CA LYS A 123 29.96 1.37 28.36
C LYS A 123 29.62 0.41 29.50
N THR A 124 29.16 -0.80 29.17
CA THR A 124 28.83 -1.83 30.17
C THR A 124 30.05 -2.57 30.72
N MET A 125 31.24 -2.36 30.15
CA MET A 125 32.46 -3.06 30.56
C MET A 125 33.30 -2.26 31.56
N THR A 126 33.82 -2.98 32.56
CA THR A 126 34.86 -2.48 33.47
C THR A 126 36.21 -2.34 32.75
N ALA A 127 37.16 -1.63 33.36
CA ALA A 127 38.51 -1.46 32.79
C ALA A 127 39.27 -2.79 32.66
N GLU A 128 39.07 -3.71 33.61
CA GLU A 128 39.71 -5.04 33.64
C GLU A 128 39.19 -5.94 32.51
N ASP A 129 37.89 -5.91 32.23
CA ASP A 129 37.31 -6.70 31.13
C ASP A 129 37.76 -6.21 29.75
N LYS A 130 37.99 -4.90 29.62
CA LYS A 130 38.54 -4.30 28.39
C LYS A 130 39.96 -4.80 28.12
N LEU A 131 40.83 -4.80 29.14
CA LEU A 131 42.21 -5.30 29.04
C LEU A 131 42.25 -6.78 28.62
N LYS A 132 41.47 -7.64 29.27
CA LYS A 132 41.38 -9.07 28.91
C LYS A 132 40.92 -9.30 27.47
N HIS A 133 40.01 -8.46 26.95
CA HIS A 133 39.55 -8.57 25.57
C HIS A 133 40.65 -8.19 24.55
N PHE A 134 41.47 -7.18 24.84
CA PHE A 134 42.59 -6.78 23.98
C PHE A 134 43.71 -7.83 23.96
N GLU A 135 44.03 -8.44 25.10
CA GLU A 135 45.05 -9.49 25.17
C GLU A 135 44.64 -10.76 24.41
N LYS A 136 43.34 -11.11 24.40
CA LYS A 136 42.82 -12.33 23.77
C LYS A 136 42.74 -12.28 22.24
N ASN A 137 42.78 -11.09 21.63
CA ASN A 137 42.71 -10.90 20.17
C ASN A 137 44.10 -10.66 19.53
N ASN A 138 45.19 -10.70 20.31
CA ASN A 138 46.57 -10.52 19.85
C ASN A 138 47.35 -11.86 19.67
N PHE A 139 46.65 -12.98 19.54
CA PHE A 139 47.21 -14.30 19.21
C PHE A 139 46.49 -14.91 18.01
#